data_AF-A0A7X8KYN5-F1
#
_entry.id   AF-A0A7X8KYN5-F1
#
_cell.length_a   1.000
_cell.length_b   1.000
_cell.length_c   1.000
_cell.angle_alpha   90.00
_cell.angle_beta   90.00
_cell.angle_gamma   90.00
#
_symmetry.space_group_name_H-M   'P 1'
#
loop_
_entity.id
_entity.type
_entity.pdbx_description
1 polymer ?
#
loop_
_entity_poly.entity_id
_entity_poly.type
_entity_poly.pdbx_seq_one_letter_code
_entity_poly.pdbx_strand_id
1 'polypeptide(L)' 'MVEYLERRNVEYIFGLCGHTVIAFLDALSRSKKLRYISFRNEQLA' A
#
# COMPACT_ATOMS: atom_id res chain seq x y z
N MET A 1 10.28 -0.64 -6.08
CA MET A 1 9.47 -1.34 -5.05
C MET A 1 8.02 -1.51 -5.49
N VAL A 2 7.33 -0.45 -5.92
CA VAL A 2 5.97 -0.55 -6.50
C VAL A 2 5.92 -1.46 -7.74
N GLU A 3 6.85 -1.28 -8.68
CA GLU A 3 6.94 -2.12 -9.89
C GLU A 3 7.25 -3.60 -9.58
N TYR A 4 7.92 -3.88 -8.45
CA TYR A 4 8.17 -5.24 -7.98
C TYR A 4 6.89 -5.90 -7.45
N LEU A 5 6.06 -5.13 -6.74
CA LEU A 5 4.75 -5.56 -6.26
C LEU A 5 3.76 -5.76 -7.42
N GLU A 6 3.81 -4.88 -8.43
CA GLU A 6 3.01 -5.04 -9.66
C GLU A 6 3.38 -6.29 -10.45
N ARG A 7 4.68 -6.59 -10.60
CA ARG A 7 5.13 -7.84 -11.26
C ARG A 7 4.69 -9.10 -10.50
N ARG A 8 4.54 -8.99 -9.18
CA ARG A 8 4.08 -10.07 -8.31
C ARG A 8 2.55 -10.18 -8.23
N ASN A 9 1.83 -9.38 -9.04
CA ASN A 9 0.37 -9.35 -9.12
C ASN A 9 -0.29 -9.03 -7.77
N VAL A 10 0.37 -8.20 -6.95
CA VAL A 10 -0.22 -7.75 -5.68
C VAL A 10 -1.21 -6.64 -5.99
N GLU A 11 -2.50 -6.93 -5.82
CA GLU A 11 -3.57 -5.95 -6.03
C GLU A 11 -3.95 -5.20 -4.74
N TYR A 12 -3.71 -5.78 -3.57
CA TYR A 12 -4.15 -5.24 -2.27
C TYR A 12 -3.00 -5.19 -1.27
N ILE A 13 -2.79 -4.01 -0.68
CA ILE A 13 -1.88 -3.83 0.45
C ILE A 13 -2.69 -3.32 1.63
N PHE A 14 -2.61 -4.05 2.74
CA PHE A 14 -3.23 -3.69 4.01
C PHE A 14 -2.19 -3.07 4.92
N GLY A 15 -2.57 -2.03 5.65
CA GLY A 15 -1.67 -1.40 6.60
C GLY A 15 -2.29 -0.23 7.35
N LEU A 16 -1.57 0.26 8.34
CA LEU A 16 -1.87 1.51 9.00
C LEU A 16 -1.13 2.64 8.29
N CYS A 17 -1.85 3.74 8.03
CA CYS A 17 -1.24 4.92 7.44
C CYS A 17 -0.34 5.58 8.50
N GLY A 18 0.96 5.28 8.45
CA GLY A 18 1.98 5.88 9.30
C GLY A 18 2.77 6.97 8.58
N HIS A 19 3.28 7.96 9.31
CA HIS A 19 4.07 9.05 8.72
C HIS A 19 5.29 8.57 7.92
N THR A 20 5.89 7.46 8.35
CA THR A 20 7.06 6.86 7.69
C THR A 20 6.74 6.21 6.34
N VAL A 21 5.47 5.83 6.10
CA VAL A 21 5.04 5.14 4.87
C VAL A 21 4.31 6.07 3.90
N ILE A 22 4.18 7.37 4.19
CA ILE A 22 3.49 8.34 3.30
C ILE A 22 4.13 8.40 1.92
N ALA A 23 5.47 8.47 1.84
CA ALA A 23 6.18 8.50 0.55
C ALA A 23 5.97 7.20 -0.26
N PHE A 24 5.84 6.08 0.45
CA PHE A 24 5.54 4.79 -0.17
C PHE A 24 4.09 4.72 -0.63
N LEU A 25 3.16 5.27 0.15
CA LEU A 25 1.74 5.37 -0.17
C LEU A 25 1.46 6.32 -1.35
N ASP A 26 2.18 7.43 -1.48
CA ASP A 26 2.09 8.32 -2.65
C ASP A 26 2.52 7.58 -3.93
N ALA A 27 3.65 6.86 -3.88
CA ALA A 27 4.13 6.07 -4.99
C ALA A 27 3.15 4.93 -5.37
N LEU A 28 2.52 4.31 -4.37
CA LEU A 28 1.46 3.31 -4.56
C LEU A 28 0.19 3.93 -5.16
N SER A 29 -0.24 5.10 -4.67
CA SER A 29 -1.44 5.77 -5.14
C SER A 29 -1.34 6.21 -6.60
N ARG A 30 -0.13 6.44 -7.12
CA ARG A 30 0.10 6.71 -8.54
C ARG A 30 -0.08 5.46 -9.43
N SER A 31 -0.04 4.26 -8.85
CA SER A 31 -0.22 3.01 -9.59
C SER A 31 -1.68 2.60 -9.63
N LYS A 32 -2.23 2.41 -10.83
CA LYS A 32 -3.64 1.99 -11.02
C LYS A 32 -3.94 0.56 -10.59
N LYS A 33 -2.92 -0.29 -10.43
CA LYS A 33 -3.09 -1.72 -10.12
C LYS A 33 -3.03 -2.05 -8.63
N LEU A 34 -2.45 -1.17 -7.81
CA LEU A 34 -2.34 -1.40 -6.37
C LEU A 34 -3.36 -0.58 -5.60
N ARG A 35 -4.20 -1.26 -4.83
CA ARG A 35 -5.15 -0.65 -3.90
C ARG A 35 -4.62 -0.78 -2.48
N TYR A 36 -4.41 0.36 -1.84
CA TYR A 36 -4.10 0.40 -0.43
C TYR A 36 -5.39 0.48 0.40
N ILE A 37 -5.52 -0.40 1.39
CA ILE A 37 -6.64 -0.40 2.34
C ILE A 37 -6.07 -0.09 3.73
N SER A 38 -6.49 1.06 4.27
CA SER A 38 -6.11 1.46 5.62
C SER A 38 -7.07 0.90 6.66
N PHE A 39 -6.53 0.28 7.71
CA PHE A 39 -7.30 -0.08 8.90
C PHE A 39 -7.08 0.93 10.03
N ARG A 40 -8.09 1.14 10.87
CA ARG A 40 -8.00 2.02 12.04
C ARG A 40 -7.27 1.37 13.22
N ASN A 41 -7.05 0.06 13.18
CA ASN A 41 -6.47 -0.72 14.28
C ASN A 41 -5.42 -1.69 13.75
N GLU A 42 -4.20 -1.65 14.31
CA GLU A 42 -3.07 -2.48 13.86
C GLU A 42 -3.32 -3.98 14.04
N GLN A 43 -4.18 -4.35 14.98
CA GLN A 43 -4.55 -5.75 15.23
C GLN A 43 -5.38 -6.40 14.10
N LEU A 44 -5.90 -5.61 13.16
CA LEU A 44 -6.73 -6.09 12.04
C LEU A 44 -6.03 -5.99 10.67
N ALA A 45 -4.83 -5.41 10.63
CA ALA A 45 -4.07 -5.16 9.40
C ALA A 45 -3.28 -6.40 8.94
#